data_AF-A0A6S6SPG7-F1
#
_entry.id   AF-A0A6S6SPG7-F1
#
_cell.length_a   1.000
_cell.length_b   1.000
_cell.length_c   1.000
_cell.angle_alpha   90.00
_cell.angle_beta   90.00
_cell.angle_gamma   90.00
#
_symmetry.space_group_name_H-M   'P 1'
#
loop_
_entity.id
_entity.type
_entity.pdbx_description
1 polymer ?
#
loop_
_entity_poly.entity_id
_entity_poly.type
_entity_poly.pdbx_seq_one_letter_code
_entity_poly.pdbx_strand_id
1 'polypeptide(L)'
;MTIEQISFRDFIRGYMPADVLMLLDKKTKTKKGLFIKQEYADSVLEFLKKKEEEKIEKKKRAMFDFVGEFGDGSEVSTKSHQAIKSEKYE
;
A
#
# COMPACT_ATOMS: atom_id res chain seq x y z
N MET A 1 19.08 4.91 -17.24
CA MET A 1 18.30 3.66 -17.06
C MET A 1 17.43 3.49 -18.29
N THR A 2 17.79 2.59 -19.20
CA THR A 2 17.09 2.36 -20.46
C THR A 2 15.91 1.41 -20.22
N ILE A 3 14.69 1.87 -20.49
CA ILE A 3 13.49 1.03 -20.40
C ILE A 3 13.32 0.34 -21.74
N GLU A 4 13.72 -0.93 -21.82
CA GLU A 4 13.48 -1.75 -23.00
C GLU A 4 11.99 -2.04 -23.13
N GLN A 5 11.39 -1.61 -24.25
CA GLN A 5 9.98 -1.89 -24.55
C GLN A 5 9.89 -3.26 -25.21
N ILE A 6 9.20 -4.16 -24.53
CA ILE A 6 9.10 -5.56 -24.92
C ILE A 6 7.64 -5.91 -25.18
N SER A 7 7.44 -6.72 -26.22
CA SER A 7 6.12 -7.23 -26.57
C SER A 7 5.65 -8.16 -25.46
N PHE A 8 4.47 -7.85 -24.91
CA PHE A 8 3.83 -8.68 -23.87
C PHE A 8 3.64 -10.13 -24.32
N ARG A 9 3.44 -10.37 -25.61
CA ARG A 9 3.30 -11.71 -26.20
C ARG A 9 4.58 -12.52 -26.12
N ASP A 10 5.73 -11.89 -26.33
CA ASP A 10 7.03 -12.57 -26.35
C ASP A 10 7.46 -12.93 -24.91
N PHE A 11 7.06 -12.09 -23.96
CA PHE A 11 7.19 -12.38 -22.54
C PHE A 11 6.36 -13.60 -22.11
N ILE A 12 5.06 -13.66 -22.44
CA ILE A 12 4.19 -14.79 -22.04
C ILE A 12 4.70 -16.12 -22.59
N ARG A 13 5.28 -16.11 -23.79
CA ARG A 13 5.80 -17.31 -24.46
C ARG A 13 7.17 -17.75 -23.95
N GLY A 14 7.75 -17.04 -22.97
CA GLY A 14 9.02 -17.40 -22.36
C GLY A 14 10.25 -17.07 -23.21
N TYR A 15 10.10 -16.34 -24.31
CA TYR A 15 11.26 -15.87 -25.11
C TYR A 15 12.08 -14.81 -24.36
N MET A 16 11.52 -14.21 -23.32
CA MET A 16 12.21 -13.25 -22.47
C MET A 16 12.31 -13.73 -21.02
N PRO A 17 13.52 -13.74 -20.42
CA PRO A 17 13.75 -14.17 -19.05
C PRO A 17 13.45 -13.03 -18.07
N ALA A 18 12.19 -12.61 -17.98
CA ALA A 18 11.75 -11.67 -16.95
C ALA A 18 10.67 -12.33 -16.08
N ASP A 19 10.71 -12.13 -14.77
CA ASP A 19 9.73 -12.70 -13.84
C ASP A 19 8.59 -11.73 -13.51
N VAL A 20 8.89 -10.44 -13.70
CA VAL A 20 8.03 -9.32 -13.32
C VAL A 20 8.11 -8.24 -14.40
N LEU A 21 6.96 -7.76 -14.87
CA LEU A 21 6.86 -6.65 -15.81
C LEU A 21 6.01 -5.50 -15.27
N MET A 22 6.46 -4.28 -15.50
CA MET A 22 5.64 -3.10 -15.27
C MET A 22 4.78 -2.82 -16.49
N LEU A 23 3.47 -2.84 -16.30
CA LEU A 23 2.51 -2.49 -17.35
C LEU A 23 2.35 -0.97 -17.39
N LEU A 24 2.61 -0.39 -18.56
CA LEU A 24 2.46 1.04 -18.82
C LEU A 24 1.26 1.30 -19.73
N ASP A 25 0.58 2.41 -19.51
CA ASP A 25 -0.40 2.94 -20.47
C ASP A 25 0.32 3.33 -21.77
N LYS A 26 -0.24 2.94 -22.92
CA LYS A 26 0.38 3.20 -24.22
C LYS A 26 0.46 4.70 -24.54
N LYS A 27 -0.56 5.48 -24.16
CA LYS A 27 -0.70 6.91 -24.49
C LYS A 27 0.04 7.78 -23.49
N THR A 28 -0.21 7.60 -22.20
CA THR A 28 0.32 8.47 -21.14
C THR A 28 1.65 7.97 -20.57
N LYS A 29 2.05 6.74 -20.89
CA LYS A 29 3.24 6.06 -20.30
C LYS A 29 3.19 5.98 -18.78
N THR A 30 2.02 6.17 -18.18
CA THR A 30 1.83 6.06 -16.74
C THR A 30 1.74 4.59 -16.33
N LYS A 31 2.18 4.29 -15.10
CA LYS A 31 2.11 2.93 -14.55
C LYS A 31 0.67 2.50 -14.38
N LYS A 32 0.26 1.46 -15.12
CA LYS A 32 -1.07 0.83 -15.06
C LYS A 32 -1.10 -0.34 -14.08
N GLY A 33 0.01 -1.05 -13.93
CA GLY A 33 0.09 -2.19 -13.03
C GLY A 33 1.41 -2.94 -13.10
N LEU A 34 1.42 -4.12 -12.50
CA LEU A 34 2.48 -5.10 -12.64
C LEU A 34 1.89 -6.42 -13.14
N PHE A 35 2.58 -7.03 -14.08
CA PHE A 35 2.39 -8.42 -14.44
C PHE A 35 3.45 -9.25 -13.71
N ILE A 36 3.06 -10.41 -13.22
CA ILE A 36 3.92 -11.35 -12.53
C ILE A 36 3.66 -12.72 -13.14
N LYS A 37 4.73 -13.50 -13.38
CA LYS A 37 4.58 -14.88 -13.86
C LYS A 37 3.69 -15.69 -12.92
N GLN A 38 2.99 -16.66 -13.51
CA GLN A 38 2.03 -17.50 -12.80
C GLN A 38 2.66 -18.31 -11.66
N GLU A 39 3.94 -18.69 -11.80
CA GLU A 39 4.73 -19.39 -10.78
C GLU A 39 4.83 -18.64 -9.45
N TYR A 40 4.77 -17.30 -9.49
CA TYR A 40 4.82 -16.45 -8.29
C TYR A 40 3.45 -15.91 -7.89
N ALA A 41 2.39 -16.25 -8.62
CA ALA A 41 1.06 -15.68 -8.40
C ALA A 41 0.53 -15.98 -7.00
N ASP A 42 0.69 -17.23 -6.54
CA ASP A 42 0.21 -17.66 -5.22
C ASP A 42 0.94 -16.95 -4.08
N SER A 43 2.27 -16.85 -4.16
CA SER A 43 3.08 -16.15 -3.16
C SER A 43 2.74 -14.66 -3.08
N VAL A 44 2.49 -14.01 -4.22
CA VAL A 44 2.10 -12.60 -4.26
C VAL A 44 0.68 -12.40 -3.72
N LEU A 45 -0.25 -13.30 -4.03
CA LEU A 45 -1.60 -13.27 -3.49
C LEU A 45 -1.59 -13.41 -1.96
N GLU A 46 -0.78 -14.32 -1.43
CA GLU A 46 -0.61 -14.48 0.02
C GLU A 46 -0.04 -13.21 0.67
N PHE A 47 0.98 -12.62 0.06
CA PHE A 47 1.55 -11.36 0.53
C PHE A 47 0.54 -10.21 0.54
N LEU A 48 -0.28 -10.09 -0.51
CA LEU A 48 -1.31 -9.06 -0.60
C LEU A 48 -2.38 -9.22 0.49
N LYS A 49 -2.80 -10.47 0.78
CA LYS A 49 -3.74 -10.76 1.88
C LYS A 49 -3.16 -10.35 3.23
N LYS A 50 -1.93 -10.74 3.54
CA LYS A 50 -1.25 -10.35 4.80
C LYS A 50 -1.16 -8.83 4.95
N LYS A 51 -0.82 -8.11 3.87
CA LYS A 51 -0.79 -6.64 3.85
C LYS A 51 -2.15 -6.00 4.14
N GLU A 52 -3.23 -6.61 3.68
CA GLU A 52 -4.58 -6.12 3.92
C GLU A 52 -5.02 -6.36 5.37
N GLU A 53 -4.73 -7.55 5.90
CA GLU A 53 -4.94 -7.90 7.31
C GLU A 53 -4.18 -6.95 8.24
N GLU A 54 -2.90 -6.69 7.98
CA GLU A 54 -2.09 -5.73 8.74
C GLU A 54 -2.68 -4.32 8.71
N LYS A 55 -3.23 -3.88 7.57
CA LYS A 55 -3.87 -2.56 7.46
C LYS A 55 -5.15 -2.51 8.29
N ILE A 56 -5.94 -3.57 8.26
CA ILE A 56 -7.16 -3.68 9.06
C ILE A 56 -6.81 -3.68 10.54
N GLU A 57 -5.79 -4.42 10.95
CA GLU A 57 -5.34 -4.48 12.34
C GLU A 57 -4.80 -3.13 12.82
N LYS A 58 -3.98 -2.44 12.00
CA LYS A 58 -3.54 -1.07 12.29
C LYS A 58 -4.70 -0.10 12.43
N LYS A 59 -5.73 -0.20 11.57
CA LYS A 59 -6.93 0.63 11.67
C LYS A 59 -7.73 0.33 12.94
N LYS A 60 -7.90 -0.95 13.28
CA LYS A 60 -8.58 -1.37 14.53
C LYS A 60 -7.83 -0.82 15.74
N ARG A 61 -6.51 -0.99 15.79
CA ARG A 61 -5.68 -0.45 16.87
C ARG A 61 -5.82 1.07 17.00
N ALA A 62 -5.74 1.80 15.88
CA ALA A 62 -5.95 3.24 15.89
C ALA A 62 -7.36 3.65 16.37
N MET A 63 -8.40 2.88 16.05
CA MET A 63 -9.74 3.12 16.58
C MET A 63 -9.84 2.82 18.07
N PHE A 64 -9.20 1.75 18.56
CA PHE A 64 -9.16 1.44 19.99
C PHE A 64 -8.37 2.49 20.77
N ASP A 65 -7.24 2.97 20.24
CA ASP A 65 -6.47 4.05 20.86
C ASP A 65 -7.31 5.34 20.92
N PHE A 66 -8.03 5.67 19.85
CA PHE A 66 -8.97 6.80 19.83
C PHE A 66 -10.11 6.63 20.84
N VAL A 67 -10.78 5.47 20.88
CA VAL A 67 -11.86 5.23 21.84
C VAL A 67 -11.33 5.14 23.28
N GLY A 68 -10.10 4.69 23.49
CA GLY A 68 -9.42 4.72 24.78
C GLY A 68 -9.15 6.15 25.27
N GLU A 69 -8.70 7.04 24.38
CA GLU A 69 -8.56 8.48 24.67
C GLU A 69 -9.90 9.17 25.00
N PHE A 70 -11.02 8.67 24.45
CA PHE A 70 -12.37 9.21 24.74
C PHE A 70 -13.12 8.48 25.86
N GLY A 71 -12.72 7.25 26.19
CA GLY A 71 -13.40 6.35 27.13
C GLY A 71 -12.86 6.43 28.56
N ASP A 72 -11.61 6.91 28.74
CA ASP A 72 -11.08 7.26 30.05
C ASP A 72 -11.55 8.67 30.44
N GLY A 73 -12.83 8.73 30.82
CA GLY A 73 -13.49 9.95 31.24
C GLY A 73 -12.98 10.45 32.58
N SER A 74 -11.97 11.30 32.55
CA SER A 74 -11.83 12.42 33.50
C SER A 74 -10.94 13.51 32.90
N GLU A 75 -11.50 14.71 32.75
CA GLU A 75 -10.91 15.94 32.18
C GLU A 75 -11.09 16.15 30.67
N VAL A 76 -12.34 16.41 30.28
CA VAL A 76 -12.68 17.11 29.04
C VAL A 76 -12.15 18.55 29.12
N SER A 77 -10.85 18.73 28.85
CA SER A 77 -10.31 20.01 28.40
C SER A 77 -10.72 20.16 26.93
N THR A 78 -11.78 20.93 26.68
CA THR A 78 -12.19 21.41 25.36
C THR A 78 -11.09 22.25 24.71
N LYS A 79 -10.12 21.59 24.09
CA LYS A 79 -9.18 22.22 23.15
C LYS A 79 -9.16 21.41 21.87
N SER A 80 -9.58 22.07 20.80
CA SER A 80 -9.60 21.52 19.44
C SER A 80 -8.21 21.01 19.04
N HIS A 81 -8.17 20.05 18.12
CA HIS A 81 -6.98 19.39 17.57
C HIS A 81 -5.84 20.33 17.11
N GLN A 82 -6.09 21.63 16.98
CA GLN A 82 -5.07 22.63 16.68
C GLN A 82 -4.17 22.98 17.89
N ALA A 83 -4.66 22.85 19.13
CA ALA A 83 -3.91 23.26 20.32
C ALA A 83 -2.81 22.28 20.74
N ILE A 84 -2.98 20.98 20.45
CA ILE A 84 -2.05 19.92 20.89
C ILE A 84 -0.74 19.95 20.08
N LYS A 85 -0.76 20.48 18.84
CA LYS A 85 0.44 20.56 17.99
C LYS A 85 1.37 21.71 18.34
N SER A 86 0.86 22.79 18.95
CA SER A 86 1.67 23.94 19.33
C SER A 86 2.50 23.71 20.59
N GLU A 87 2.10 22.80 21.47
CA GLU A 87 2.76 22.56 22.76
C GLU A 87 4.00 21.64 22.66
N LYS A 88 4.24 21.02 21.50
CA LYS A 88 5.38 20.12 21.25
C LYS A 88 6.63 20.81 20.67
N TYR A 89 6.58 22.11 20.41
CA TYR A 89 7.65 22.88 19.77
C TYR A 89 8.00 24.20 20.49
N GLU A 90 7.74 24.29 21.80
CA GLU A 90 8.40 25.25 22.70
C GLU A 90 9.46 24.55 23.55
#